data_AF-A0A2D7W6E9-F1
#
_entry.id   AF-A0A2D7W6E9-F1
#
_cell.length_a   1.000
_cell.length_b   1.000
_cell.length_c   1.000
_cell.angle_alpha   90.00
_cell.angle_beta   90.00
_cell.angle_gamma   90.00
#
_symmetry.space_group_name_H-M   'P 1'
#
loop_
_entity.id
_entity.type
_entity.pdbx_description
1 polymer ?
#
loop_
_entity_poly.entity_id
_entity_poly.type
_entity_poly.pdbx_seq_one_letter_code
_entity_poly.pdbx_strand_id
1 'polypeptide(L)'
;MLGYPRTEGGFKNVTTTVQPTRHPLHSLGGHESSHAWGYFRINVFGLHIVEIVINLVADRRDLLELDAKKYNFLLEDLGDWDLVIPKTVYPPREDSILLAEALVKIGKVGEIALEIGCGSGAISIVLSKLGYNVKCCDINPIAVATARGNFITNNIENIEISESGLDDGLIFPEKTDLIVWNLPYMESDDYGEILDHIEDASFLDIEGGWGNRLLEIIEQQKDRINDKCIVVLLFRTNPKSPSSPNSWTERGWASRLINQMWIGEERLEVIMFWRPGRGDLPIFVDECTSTMEKIDEFDEGMFTRLYTFNQSNGRGRKSRKWQSEIGDLAATWKIGMNMVRKISPGIIQTSIGAMTSEILGAGLKWPNDIVTFDGRKMGGVLIESDDSKFMKVGIGINRTSKAKNGLDSSGYLETIGNRGQHELFDMIDLEMASKFEEIGKNGFISHQSLVSLSWKALSRVLSRGVKLTDSINDFRIIGMNNNGELEIHDEENNIQRVIRDVDNSLILII
;
A
#
# COMPACT_ATOMS: atom_id res chain seq x y z
N MET A 1 -0.51 29.93 -19.52
CA MET A 1 0.33 30.47 -20.60
C MET A 1 1.65 30.91 -20.01
N LEU A 2 2.60 29.97 -19.96
CA LEU A 2 4.06 30.12 -19.96
C LEU A 2 4.53 28.67 -20.16
N GLY A 3 4.45 28.23 -21.42
CA GLY A 3 4.95 26.92 -21.84
C GLY A 3 6.43 27.06 -22.11
N TYR A 4 7.24 26.21 -21.47
CA TYR A 4 8.60 25.99 -21.93
C TYR A 4 8.57 25.02 -23.13
N PRO A 5 9.39 25.28 -24.16
CA PRO A 5 9.35 24.54 -25.41
C PRO A 5 9.90 23.12 -25.20
N ARG A 6 9.40 22.19 -26.02
CA ARG A 6 10.01 20.88 -26.28
C ARG A 6 11.54 21.02 -26.28
N THR A 7 12.24 20.18 -25.52
CA THR A 7 13.56 19.73 -25.97
C THR A 7 13.33 19.06 -27.33
N GLU A 8 13.68 19.76 -28.41
CA GLU A 8 13.60 19.19 -29.75
C GLU A 8 14.40 17.88 -29.75
N GLY A 9 13.75 16.81 -30.21
CA GLY A 9 14.29 15.46 -30.19
C GLY A 9 15.67 15.39 -30.85
N GLY A 10 16.71 15.28 -30.03
CA GLY A 10 18.08 14.99 -30.47
C GLY A 10 18.38 13.49 -30.60
N PHE A 11 17.48 12.60 -30.18
CA PHE A 11 17.74 11.15 -30.16
C PHE A 11 16.89 10.32 -31.13
N LYS A 12 16.13 10.97 -32.03
CA LYS A 12 15.45 10.28 -33.13
C LYS A 12 16.17 10.58 -34.45
N ASN A 13 16.98 9.62 -34.89
CA ASN A 13 17.72 9.56 -36.15
C ASN A 13 19.02 10.38 -36.21
N VAL A 14 20.12 9.77 -35.74
CA VAL A 14 21.47 10.16 -36.20
C VAL A 14 22.02 9.03 -37.07
N THR A 15 21.74 9.11 -38.38
CA THR A 15 22.53 8.45 -39.42
C THR A 15 23.71 9.37 -39.74
N THR A 16 24.84 9.19 -39.07
CA THR A 16 26.08 9.90 -39.42
C THR A 16 26.76 9.23 -40.61
N THR A 17 26.56 9.79 -41.80
CA THR A 17 27.45 9.62 -42.94
C THR A 17 28.77 10.32 -42.65
N VAL A 18 29.79 9.56 -42.25
CA VAL A 18 31.18 10.04 -42.22
C VAL A 18 31.72 10.03 -43.65
N GLN A 19 31.97 11.20 -44.23
CA GLN A 19 32.76 11.31 -45.46
C GLN A 19 34.24 11.00 -45.15
N PRO A 20 34.88 10.02 -45.79
CA PRO A 20 36.31 9.84 -45.71
C PRO A 20 36.98 10.71 -46.78
N THR A 21 37.78 11.69 -46.36
CA THR A 21 38.74 12.35 -47.24
C THR A 21 39.86 11.36 -47.61
N ARG A 22 39.90 10.86 -48.86
CA ARG A 22 41.13 10.44 -49.55
C ARG A 22 41.04 10.65 -51.07
N HIS A 23 42.17 11.12 -51.61
CA HIS A 23 42.51 11.39 -53.01
C HIS A 23 42.27 10.21 -53.99
N PRO A 24 42.26 10.47 -55.32
CA PRO A 24 41.43 9.75 -56.28
C PRO A 24 42.11 8.49 -56.82
N LEU A 25 41.32 7.45 -57.09
CA LEU A 25 41.66 6.38 -58.03
C LEU A 25 40.38 5.87 -58.72
N HIS A 26 40.55 5.50 -59.98
CA HIS A 26 39.57 5.31 -61.03
C HIS A 26 38.52 4.19 -60.82
N SER A 27 37.28 4.50 -61.25
CA SER A 27 36.38 3.74 -62.14
C SER A 27 35.71 2.40 -61.73
N LEU A 28 34.43 2.35 -62.11
CA LEU A 28 33.55 1.22 -62.52
C LEU A 28 32.63 0.56 -61.48
N GLY A 29 31.31 0.74 -61.69
CA GLY A 29 30.36 -0.36 -61.84
C GLY A 29 29.40 -0.70 -60.69
N GLY A 30 28.13 -0.30 -60.84
CA GLY A 30 26.95 -1.20 -60.86
C GLY A 30 26.49 -2.00 -59.63
N HIS A 31 25.21 -1.79 -59.30
CA HIS A 31 24.20 -2.73 -58.77
C HIS A 31 23.86 -2.82 -57.26
N GLU A 32 22.57 -3.13 -57.07
CA GLU A 32 21.68 -2.97 -55.93
C GLU A 32 21.74 -4.09 -54.86
N SER A 33 21.29 -3.71 -53.66
CA SER A 33 20.50 -4.47 -52.67
C SER A 33 21.15 -5.57 -51.81
N SER A 34 21.17 -5.35 -50.49
CA SER A 34 20.56 -6.21 -49.45
C SER A 34 20.90 -5.65 -48.05
N HIS A 35 19.87 -5.23 -47.30
CA HIS A 35 20.04 -4.77 -45.91
C HIS A 35 20.02 -5.98 -44.97
N ALA A 36 21.20 -6.36 -44.48
CA ALA A 36 21.36 -7.26 -43.35
C ALA A 36 21.40 -6.45 -42.05
N TRP A 37 20.54 -6.81 -41.09
CA TRP A 37 20.54 -6.26 -39.74
C TRP A 37 21.79 -6.73 -38.98
N GLY A 38 22.78 -5.84 -38.83
CA GLY A 38 24.01 -6.10 -38.09
C GLY A 38 23.84 -5.82 -36.60
N TYR A 39 23.93 -6.86 -35.78
CA TYR A 39 24.13 -6.77 -34.33
C TYR A 39 25.47 -6.06 -34.03
N PHE A 40 25.45 -4.90 -33.39
CA PHE A 40 26.66 -4.32 -32.80
C PHE A 40 26.95 -5.01 -31.46
N ARG A 41 27.87 -5.97 -31.46
CA ARG A 41 28.57 -6.44 -30.26
C ARG A 41 29.68 -5.44 -29.94
N ILE A 42 29.51 -4.65 -28.89
CA ILE A 42 30.63 -3.93 -28.27
C ILE A 42 31.42 -4.96 -27.45
N ASN A 43 32.67 -5.18 -27.82
CA ASN A 43 33.59 -6.04 -27.06
C ASN A 43 33.99 -5.29 -25.77
N VAL A 44 33.44 -5.69 -24.64
CA VAL A 44 33.74 -5.12 -23.32
C VAL A 44 34.92 -5.87 -22.71
N PHE A 45 36.13 -5.56 -23.17
CA PHE A 45 37.34 -5.89 -22.43
C PHE A 45 38.11 -4.59 -22.20
N GLY A 46 37.87 -3.96 -21.05
CA GLY A 46 38.75 -2.90 -20.51
C GLY A 46 38.26 -1.45 -20.51
N LEU A 47 36.97 -1.15 -20.73
CA LEU A 47 36.46 0.23 -20.65
C LEU A 47 36.14 0.63 -19.20
N HIS A 48 36.57 1.83 -18.79
CA HIS A 48 36.19 2.42 -17.51
C HIS A 48 34.68 2.74 -17.50
N ILE A 49 33.99 2.58 -16.36
CA ILE A 49 32.53 2.86 -16.22
C ILE A 49 32.17 4.27 -16.75
N VAL A 50 33.05 5.23 -16.50
CA VAL A 50 32.95 6.61 -16.99
C VAL A 50 32.95 6.66 -18.52
N GLU A 51 33.77 5.86 -19.20
CA GLU A 51 33.76 5.77 -20.67
C GLU A 51 32.50 5.11 -21.20
N ILE A 52 31.89 4.15 -20.49
CA ILE A 52 30.61 3.55 -20.92
C ILE A 52 29.49 4.59 -20.85
N VAL A 53 29.40 5.34 -19.74
CA VAL A 53 28.41 6.42 -19.58
C VAL A 53 28.67 7.53 -20.60
N ILE A 54 29.92 7.95 -20.79
CA ILE A 54 30.31 8.95 -21.79
C ILE A 54 30.02 8.49 -23.23
N ASN A 55 30.29 7.23 -23.57
CA ASN A 55 30.07 6.71 -24.91
C ASN A 55 28.58 6.49 -25.22
N LEU A 56 27.73 6.28 -24.20
CA LEU A 56 26.28 6.21 -24.36
C LEU A 56 25.62 7.59 -24.58
N VAL A 57 26.28 8.67 -24.15
CA VAL A 57 25.79 10.06 -24.26
C VAL A 57 26.57 10.81 -25.36
N ALA A 58 26.67 10.19 -26.55
CA ALA A 58 27.57 10.55 -27.64
C ALA A 58 27.56 12.04 -28.09
N ASP A 59 26.55 12.84 -27.72
CA ASP A 59 26.42 14.26 -28.09
C ASP A 59 26.59 15.26 -26.92
N ARG A 60 26.91 14.82 -25.69
CA ARG A 60 27.03 15.73 -24.53
C ARG A 60 28.19 15.38 -23.59
N ARG A 61 29.38 15.14 -24.15
CA ARG A 61 30.62 14.96 -23.36
C ARG A 61 30.82 16.08 -22.33
N ASP A 62 30.45 17.30 -22.71
CA ASP A 62 30.58 18.52 -21.91
C ASP A 62 29.68 18.52 -20.66
N LEU A 63 28.54 17.82 -20.67
CA LEU A 63 27.67 17.63 -19.49
C LEU A 63 28.16 16.52 -18.55
N LEU A 64 29.06 15.66 -19.02
CA LEU A 64 29.61 14.53 -18.27
C LEU A 64 31.05 14.77 -17.78
N GLU A 65 31.66 15.92 -18.07
CA GLU A 65 33.02 16.28 -17.64
C GLU A 65 33.17 16.56 -16.12
N LEU A 66 32.18 16.26 -15.26
CA LEU A 66 32.15 16.71 -13.86
C LEU A 66 31.93 15.58 -12.83
N ASP A 67 33.00 15.21 -12.11
CA ASP A 67 33.03 14.57 -10.78
C ASP A 67 32.00 13.44 -10.49
N ALA A 68 31.93 12.41 -11.35
CA ALA A 68 31.18 11.20 -11.00
C ALA A 68 31.81 10.52 -9.77
N LYS A 69 30.99 10.20 -8.77
CA LYS A 69 31.43 9.52 -7.54
C LYS A 69 30.99 8.07 -7.54
N LYS A 70 31.81 7.22 -6.92
CA LYS A 70 31.43 5.84 -6.60
C LYS A 70 30.65 5.84 -5.29
N TYR A 71 29.50 5.18 -5.30
CA TYR A 71 28.67 4.89 -4.15
C TYR A 71 28.54 3.39 -4.02
N ASN A 72 28.80 2.86 -2.82
CA ASN A 72 28.50 1.47 -2.53
C ASN A 72 27.08 1.42 -1.95
N PHE A 73 26.15 0.83 -2.69
CA PHE A 73 24.78 0.62 -2.26
C PHE A 73 24.64 -0.80 -1.72
N LEU A 74 24.48 -0.91 -0.39
CA LEU A 74 24.43 -2.16 0.33
C LEU A 74 23.04 -2.38 0.94
N LEU A 75 22.51 -3.58 0.76
CA LEU A 75 21.37 -4.10 1.50
C LEU A 75 21.76 -5.43 2.12
N GLU A 76 21.83 -5.48 3.45
CA GLU A 76 22.41 -6.59 4.23
C GLU A 76 21.92 -7.98 3.79
N ASP A 77 20.63 -8.10 3.46
CA ASP A 77 19.98 -9.38 3.12
C ASP A 77 19.82 -9.64 1.61
N LEU A 78 20.33 -8.76 0.74
CA LEU A 78 20.12 -8.87 -0.71
C LEU A 78 21.40 -8.77 -1.54
N GLY A 79 22.32 -7.88 -1.18
CA GLY A 79 23.59 -7.71 -1.89
C GLY A 79 24.16 -6.31 -1.82
N ASP A 80 25.32 -6.15 -2.44
CA ASP A 80 26.07 -4.90 -2.57
C ASP A 80 26.34 -4.57 -4.05
N TRP A 81 26.21 -3.30 -4.40
CA TRP A 81 26.41 -2.81 -5.77
C TRP A 81 27.20 -1.52 -5.78
N ASP A 82 28.23 -1.48 -6.63
CA ASP A 82 28.96 -0.25 -6.89
C ASP A 82 28.23 0.55 -7.97
N LEU A 83 27.85 1.77 -7.62
CA LEU A 83 27.15 2.71 -8.50
C LEU A 83 28.05 3.89 -8.80
N VAL A 84 28.15 4.26 -10.08
CA VAL A 84 28.85 5.46 -10.51
C VAL A 84 27.81 6.51 -10.85
N ILE A 85 27.81 7.61 -10.09
CA ILE A 85 26.73 8.59 -10.14
C ILE A 85 27.33 9.98 -10.38
N PRO A 86 26.97 10.66 -11.48
CA PRO A 86 27.31 12.06 -11.72
C PRO A 86 26.76 12.96 -10.62
N LYS A 87 27.34 14.15 -10.43
CA LYS A 87 26.81 15.13 -9.47
C LYS A 87 25.34 15.51 -9.74
N THR A 88 24.95 15.50 -11.02
CA THR A 88 23.62 15.91 -11.51
C THR A 88 22.54 14.83 -11.40
N VAL A 89 22.85 13.69 -10.77
CA VAL A 89 21.91 12.59 -10.55
C VAL A 89 21.87 12.29 -9.07
N TYR A 90 20.66 12.18 -8.53
CA TYR A 90 20.46 11.89 -7.11
C TYR A 90 21.06 10.53 -6.74
N PRO A 91 22.04 10.49 -5.81
CA PRO A 91 22.57 9.23 -5.32
C PRO A 91 21.55 8.56 -4.39
N PRO A 92 21.57 7.22 -4.25
CA PRO A 92 20.74 6.57 -3.26
C PRO A 92 21.13 7.07 -1.86
N ARG A 93 20.12 7.48 -1.09
CA ARG A 93 20.24 7.97 0.29
C ARG A 93 19.36 7.17 1.24
N GLU A 94 19.16 7.67 2.45
CA GLU A 94 18.34 7.07 3.50
C GLU A 94 16.92 6.73 3.02
N ASP A 95 16.32 7.57 2.17
CA ASP A 95 15.00 7.34 1.55
C ASP A 95 14.99 6.15 0.58
N SER A 96 16.05 6.00 -0.21
CA SER A 96 16.24 4.89 -1.15
C SER A 96 16.45 3.58 -0.40
N ILE A 97 17.21 3.61 0.71
CA ILE A 97 17.39 2.45 1.59
C ILE A 97 16.04 2.08 2.24
N LEU A 98 15.30 3.07 2.76
CA LEU A 98 13.98 2.85 3.36
C LEU A 98 13.02 2.12 2.41
N LEU A 99 12.96 2.57 1.15
CA LEU A 99 12.13 1.98 0.09
C LEU A 99 12.63 0.58 -0.29
N ALA A 100 13.94 0.40 -0.46
CA ALA A 100 14.50 -0.90 -0.79
C ALA A 100 14.24 -1.96 0.30
N GLU A 101 14.44 -1.62 1.57
CA GLU A 101 14.10 -2.50 2.70
C GLU A 101 12.61 -2.85 2.74
N ALA A 102 11.74 -1.89 2.43
CA ALA A 102 10.31 -2.14 2.34
C ALA A 102 9.98 -3.14 1.24
N LEU A 103 10.59 -3.01 0.06
CA LEU A 103 10.43 -3.95 -1.06
C LEU A 103 10.94 -5.36 -0.71
N VAL A 104 12.06 -5.46 0.01
CA VAL A 104 12.57 -6.75 0.53
C VAL A 104 11.56 -7.39 1.50
N LYS A 105 10.99 -6.60 2.42
CA LYS A 105 9.94 -7.06 3.36
C LYS A 105 8.67 -7.52 2.65
N ILE A 106 8.27 -6.86 1.56
CA ILE A 106 7.12 -7.27 0.73
C ILE A 106 7.45 -8.53 -0.08
N GLY A 107 8.67 -8.64 -0.62
CA GLY A 107 9.08 -9.72 -1.51
C GLY A 107 8.43 -9.63 -2.91
N LYS A 108 8.54 -10.73 -3.67
CA LYS A 108 7.99 -10.81 -5.03
C LYS A 108 6.48 -11.10 -5.00
N VAL A 109 5.65 -10.24 -5.60
CA VAL A 109 4.16 -10.32 -5.60
C VAL A 109 3.55 -10.52 -7.00
N GLY A 110 4.39 -10.67 -8.01
CA GLY A 110 4.07 -10.93 -9.41
C GLY A 110 5.35 -10.97 -10.24
N GLU A 111 5.26 -10.83 -11.55
CA GLU A 111 6.40 -11.00 -12.46
C GLU A 111 6.98 -9.69 -12.98
N ILE A 112 6.12 -8.69 -13.24
CA ILE A 112 6.52 -7.44 -13.91
C ILE A 112 6.46 -6.27 -12.92
N ALA A 113 7.58 -5.57 -12.74
CA ALA A 113 7.66 -4.36 -11.93
C ALA A 113 7.95 -3.13 -12.79
N LEU A 114 7.22 -2.05 -12.54
CA LEU A 114 7.48 -0.72 -13.08
C LEU A 114 8.04 0.17 -11.96
N GLU A 115 9.22 0.75 -12.17
CA GLU A 115 9.73 1.83 -11.33
C GLU A 115 9.62 3.17 -12.07
N ILE A 116 9.04 4.16 -11.40
CA ILE A 116 8.93 5.54 -11.89
C ILE A 116 10.01 6.39 -11.19
N GLY A 117 10.79 7.15 -11.95
CA GLY A 117 11.84 8.03 -11.41
C GLY A 117 13.06 7.25 -10.93
N CYS A 118 13.66 6.43 -11.81
CA CYS A 118 14.68 5.47 -11.42
C CYS A 118 16.03 6.07 -10.99
N GLY A 119 16.32 7.34 -11.32
CA GLY A 119 17.51 8.04 -10.87
C GLY A 119 18.80 7.28 -11.18
N SER A 120 19.48 6.81 -10.13
CA SER A 120 20.72 6.02 -10.23
C SER A 120 20.52 4.55 -10.64
N GLY A 121 19.28 4.07 -10.66
CA GLY A 121 18.91 2.68 -10.90
C GLY A 121 18.98 1.77 -9.67
N ALA A 122 19.27 2.29 -8.48
CA ALA A 122 19.46 1.49 -7.28
C ALA A 122 18.24 0.62 -6.93
N ILE A 123 17.03 1.18 -6.96
CA ILE A 123 15.79 0.41 -6.68
C ILE A 123 15.49 -0.57 -7.82
N SER A 124 15.79 -0.23 -9.07
CA SER A 124 15.60 -1.13 -10.21
C SER A 124 16.46 -2.40 -10.05
N ILE A 125 17.69 -2.24 -9.55
CA ILE A 125 18.58 -3.35 -9.21
C ILE A 125 17.96 -4.22 -8.11
N VAL A 126 17.41 -3.61 -7.05
CA VAL A 126 16.71 -4.34 -5.98
C VAL A 126 15.56 -5.16 -6.52
N LEU A 127 14.70 -4.57 -7.36
CA LEU A 127 13.58 -5.27 -8.00
C LEU A 127 14.07 -6.43 -8.89
N SER A 128 15.12 -6.22 -9.68
CA SER A 128 15.74 -7.30 -10.48
C SER A 128 16.21 -8.46 -9.60
N LYS A 129 16.87 -8.16 -8.47
CA LYS A 129 17.39 -9.18 -7.54
C LYS A 129 16.31 -9.89 -6.73
N LEU A 130 15.17 -9.23 -6.49
CA LEU A 130 13.96 -9.88 -5.99
C LEU A 130 13.28 -10.77 -7.05
N GLY A 131 13.76 -10.75 -8.30
CA GLY A 131 13.35 -11.67 -9.37
C GLY A 131 12.29 -11.11 -10.31
N TYR A 132 12.06 -9.80 -10.34
CA TYR A 132 11.14 -9.18 -11.30
C TYR A 132 11.77 -9.01 -12.68
N ASN A 133 10.93 -9.01 -13.72
CA ASN A 133 11.26 -8.35 -14.98
C ASN A 133 10.96 -6.87 -14.81
N VAL A 134 11.99 -6.04 -14.82
CA VAL A 134 11.86 -4.64 -14.43
C VAL A 134 11.76 -3.77 -15.68
N LYS A 135 10.77 -2.88 -15.68
CA LYS A 135 10.78 -1.68 -16.52
C LYS A 135 10.97 -0.48 -15.61
N CYS A 136 11.87 0.42 -15.97
CA CYS A 136 12.08 1.65 -15.20
C CYS A 136 12.15 2.85 -16.13
N CYS A 137 11.80 4.02 -15.62
CA CYS A 137 11.90 5.25 -16.38
C CYS A 137 12.38 6.42 -15.55
N ASP A 138 12.92 7.41 -16.23
CA ASP A 138 13.20 8.73 -15.66
C ASP A 138 12.96 9.81 -16.72
N ILE A 139 12.53 10.99 -16.31
CA ILE A 139 12.41 12.14 -17.22
C ILE A 139 13.77 12.78 -17.51
N ASN A 140 14.76 12.58 -16.62
CA ASN A 140 16.11 13.07 -16.81
C ASN A 140 16.93 12.08 -17.66
N PRO A 141 17.35 12.45 -18.89
CA PRO A 141 18.16 11.57 -19.74
C PRO A 141 19.53 11.23 -19.13
N ILE A 142 20.09 12.07 -18.25
CA ILE A 142 21.34 11.79 -17.54
C ILE A 142 21.12 10.68 -16.50
N ALA A 143 19.98 10.66 -15.81
CA ALA A 143 19.60 9.57 -14.91
C ALA A 143 19.43 8.26 -15.69
N VAL A 144 18.75 8.30 -16.84
CA VAL A 144 18.62 7.12 -17.73
C VAL A 144 19.97 6.56 -18.15
N ALA A 145 20.91 7.41 -18.58
CA ALA A 145 22.26 6.98 -18.95
C ALA A 145 23.03 6.43 -17.75
N THR A 146 22.90 7.05 -16.58
CA THR A 146 23.54 6.64 -15.32
C THR A 146 23.06 5.26 -14.87
N ALA A 147 21.75 5.07 -14.76
CA ALA A 147 21.15 3.80 -14.39
C ALA A 147 21.55 2.68 -15.38
N ARG A 148 21.51 2.94 -16.69
CA ARG A 148 21.96 1.98 -17.71
C ARG A 148 23.43 1.58 -17.52
N GLY A 149 24.32 2.54 -17.27
CA GLY A 149 25.74 2.27 -16.98
C GLY A 149 25.92 1.41 -15.72
N ASN A 150 25.14 1.68 -14.67
CA ASN A 150 25.15 0.91 -13.42
C ASN A 150 24.63 -0.53 -13.64
N PHE A 151 23.59 -0.74 -14.44
CA PHE A 151 23.08 -2.09 -14.76
C PHE A 151 24.13 -2.94 -15.49
N ILE A 152 24.78 -2.36 -16.50
CA ILE A 152 25.85 -3.04 -17.26
C ILE A 152 27.01 -3.41 -16.34
N THR A 153 27.45 -2.47 -15.50
CA THR A 153 28.59 -2.68 -14.59
C THR A 153 28.31 -3.77 -13.56
N ASN A 154 27.06 -3.86 -13.09
CA ASN A 154 26.64 -4.83 -12.09
C ASN A 154 26.12 -6.16 -12.70
N ASN A 155 26.30 -6.36 -14.01
CA ASN A 155 25.85 -7.54 -14.77
C ASN A 155 24.35 -7.84 -14.58
N ILE A 156 23.52 -6.82 -14.78
CA ILE A 156 22.06 -6.91 -14.66
C ILE A 156 21.44 -6.71 -16.03
N GLU A 157 20.74 -7.74 -16.53
CA GLU A 157 20.27 -7.81 -17.92
C GLU A 157 18.74 -7.77 -18.05
N ASN A 158 18.00 -7.98 -16.96
CA ASN A 158 16.52 -8.07 -16.93
C ASN A 158 15.82 -6.74 -16.59
N ILE A 159 16.45 -5.61 -16.93
CA ILE A 159 15.90 -4.27 -16.73
C ILE A 159 15.82 -3.54 -18.08
N GLU A 160 14.62 -3.13 -18.46
CA GLU A 160 14.37 -2.22 -19.58
C GLU A 160 14.24 -0.78 -19.04
N ILE A 161 14.99 0.16 -19.61
CA ILE A 161 14.97 1.57 -19.20
C ILE A 161 14.62 2.52 -20.34
N SER A 162 13.70 3.47 -20.08
CA SER A 162 13.29 4.50 -21.04
C SER A 162 13.33 5.92 -20.45
N GLU A 163 13.56 6.90 -21.31
CA GLU A 163 13.35 8.32 -21.01
C GLU A 163 11.87 8.63 -21.15
N SER A 164 11.19 8.87 -20.03
CA SER A 164 9.76 9.19 -19.95
C SER A 164 9.37 9.56 -18.52
N GLY A 165 8.40 10.46 -18.38
CA GLY A 165 7.76 10.79 -17.10
C GLY A 165 6.26 10.49 -17.12
N LEU A 166 5.61 10.57 -15.95
CA LEU A 166 4.18 10.26 -15.79
C LEU A 166 3.29 11.07 -16.74
N ASP A 167 3.56 12.37 -16.89
CA ASP A 167 2.85 13.27 -17.81
C ASP A 167 3.48 13.37 -19.22
N ASP A 168 4.58 12.69 -19.47
CA ASP A 168 5.25 12.64 -20.78
C ASP A 168 4.91 11.35 -21.55
N GLY A 169 3.68 10.87 -21.37
CA GLY A 169 3.17 9.71 -22.09
C GLY A 169 3.78 8.38 -21.65
N LEU A 170 4.16 8.23 -20.38
CA LEU A 170 4.55 6.94 -19.81
C LEU A 170 3.46 5.88 -20.06
N ILE A 171 3.82 4.83 -20.77
CA ILE A 171 2.95 3.66 -21.01
C ILE A 171 3.38 2.55 -20.07
N PHE A 172 2.45 2.07 -19.24
CA PHE A 172 2.73 0.97 -18.32
C PHE A 172 2.99 -0.33 -19.08
N PRO A 173 3.93 -1.18 -18.64
CA PRO A 173 4.07 -2.53 -19.19
C PRO A 173 2.74 -3.29 -19.19
N GLU A 174 2.54 -4.16 -20.19
CA GLU A 174 1.41 -5.09 -20.17
C GLU A 174 1.51 -6.03 -18.97
N LYS A 175 0.40 -6.24 -18.27
CA LYS A 175 0.31 -7.08 -17.06
C LYS A 175 1.27 -6.63 -15.96
N THR A 176 1.38 -5.32 -15.73
CA THR A 176 2.18 -4.79 -14.61
C THR A 176 1.60 -5.30 -13.27
N ASP A 177 2.44 -5.93 -12.45
CA ASP A 177 2.05 -6.51 -11.16
C ASP A 177 2.50 -5.65 -9.96
N LEU A 178 3.55 -4.84 -10.14
CA LEU A 178 4.09 -3.95 -9.13
C LEU A 178 4.42 -2.60 -9.75
N ILE A 179 3.97 -1.51 -9.14
CA ILE A 179 4.40 -0.15 -9.45
C ILE A 179 5.13 0.41 -8.23
N VAL A 180 6.32 0.97 -8.42
CA VAL A 180 7.14 1.55 -7.36
C VAL A 180 7.50 2.98 -7.70
N TRP A 181 7.37 3.88 -6.73
CA TRP A 181 7.82 5.27 -6.89
C TRP A 181 8.26 5.89 -5.56
N ASN A 182 9.49 6.41 -5.52
CA ASN A 182 9.88 7.40 -4.51
C ASN A 182 9.31 8.76 -4.95
N LEU A 183 8.19 9.19 -4.35
CA LEU A 183 7.48 10.38 -4.82
C LEU A 183 8.34 11.65 -4.65
N PRO A 184 8.27 12.61 -5.58
CA PRO A 184 8.77 13.96 -5.32
C PRO A 184 7.97 14.60 -4.17
N TYR A 185 8.66 15.18 -3.18
CA TYR A 185 8.01 15.73 -1.98
C TYR A 185 8.55 17.08 -1.51
N MET A 186 9.47 17.71 -2.24
CA MET A 186 10.04 19.03 -1.88
C MET A 186 9.11 20.17 -2.31
N GLU A 187 9.11 21.27 -1.55
CA GLU A 187 8.37 22.49 -1.90
C GLU A 187 9.25 23.50 -2.64
N SER A 188 8.65 24.42 -3.40
CA SER A 188 9.37 25.47 -4.16
C SER A 188 10.13 26.46 -3.28
N ASP A 189 9.78 26.54 -2.00
CA ASP A 189 10.28 27.54 -1.06
C ASP A 189 11.44 27.01 -0.19
N ASP A 190 11.76 25.71 -0.26
CA ASP A 190 12.84 25.05 0.49
C ASP A 190 14.25 25.34 -0.06
N TYR A 191 14.40 26.24 -1.03
CA TYR A 191 15.67 26.50 -1.71
C TYR A 191 16.60 27.43 -0.92
N GLY A 192 17.73 26.86 -0.49
CA GLY A 192 19.03 27.54 -0.47
C GLY A 192 19.91 27.05 -1.63
N GLU A 193 20.37 27.96 -2.49
CA GLU A 193 21.44 27.94 -3.53
C GLU A 193 22.20 26.63 -3.95
N ILE A 194 21.65 25.41 -3.91
CA ILE A 194 22.52 24.20 -3.98
C ILE A 194 22.37 23.29 -5.21
N LEU A 195 21.37 23.40 -6.09
CA LEU A 195 21.24 22.50 -7.25
C LEU A 195 20.84 23.26 -8.55
N ASP A 196 21.34 22.81 -9.71
CA ASP A 196 21.11 23.46 -11.01
C ASP A 196 19.67 23.17 -11.50
N HIS A 197 19.05 24.12 -12.23
CA HIS A 197 17.64 24.16 -12.66
C HIS A 197 16.99 22.87 -13.26
N ILE A 198 17.77 21.85 -13.63
CA ILE A 198 17.26 20.56 -14.13
C ILE A 198 16.98 19.57 -12.98
N GLU A 199 17.69 19.69 -11.86
CA GLU A 199 17.49 18.85 -10.67
C GLU A 199 16.16 19.21 -10.00
N ASP A 200 15.82 20.50 -9.97
CA ASP A 200 14.65 21.07 -9.29
C ASP A 200 13.31 20.43 -9.71
N ALA A 201 13.10 20.15 -10.99
CA ALA A 201 11.81 19.68 -11.51
C ALA A 201 11.45 18.24 -11.09
N SER A 202 12.45 17.39 -10.81
CA SER A 202 12.24 15.99 -10.42
C SER A 202 11.91 15.82 -8.94
N PHE A 203 12.13 16.84 -8.10
CA PHE A 203 11.90 16.79 -6.64
C PHE A 203 10.66 17.56 -6.18
N LEU A 204 10.13 18.46 -7.01
CA LEU A 204 8.98 19.28 -6.68
C LEU A 204 7.69 18.47 -6.73
N ASP A 205 6.91 18.53 -5.65
CA ASP A 205 5.53 18.07 -5.69
C ASP A 205 4.66 19.06 -6.49
N ILE A 206 3.56 18.57 -7.08
CA ILE A 206 2.64 19.37 -7.86
C ILE A 206 1.42 19.80 -7.04
N GLU A 207 0.70 20.82 -7.51
CA GLU A 207 -0.62 21.13 -6.97
C GLU A 207 -1.53 19.89 -7.10
N GLY A 208 -2.12 19.47 -5.98
CA GLY A 208 -2.91 18.23 -5.90
C GLY A 208 -2.10 16.95 -5.70
N GLY A 209 -0.77 16.97 -5.79
CA GLY A 209 0.13 15.88 -5.44
C GLY A 209 0.35 14.81 -6.51
N TRP A 210 1.60 14.44 -6.76
CA TRP A 210 1.99 13.35 -7.68
C TRP A 210 1.32 12.01 -7.36
N GLY A 211 1.09 11.71 -6.08
CA GLY A 211 0.36 10.49 -5.68
C GLY A 211 -1.06 10.43 -6.27
N ASN A 212 -1.77 11.57 -6.34
CA ASN A 212 -3.09 11.65 -6.96
C ASN A 212 -3.03 11.56 -8.47
N ARG A 213 -2.00 12.17 -9.06
CA ARG A 213 -1.78 12.08 -10.50
C ARG A 213 -1.51 10.65 -10.94
N LEU A 214 -0.72 9.89 -10.18
CA LEU A 214 -0.49 8.48 -10.45
C LEU A 214 -1.79 7.67 -10.43
N LEU A 215 -2.67 7.91 -9.44
CA LEU A 215 -3.98 7.25 -9.38
C LEU A 215 -4.82 7.51 -10.64
N GLU A 216 -4.78 8.72 -11.20
CA GLU A 216 -5.50 9.05 -12.44
C GLU A 216 -4.95 8.28 -13.64
N ILE A 217 -3.61 8.19 -13.76
CA ILE A 217 -2.97 7.45 -14.84
C ILE A 217 -3.21 5.94 -14.71
N ILE A 218 -3.19 5.41 -13.48
CA ILE A 218 -3.56 4.01 -13.19
C ILE A 218 -4.97 3.71 -13.70
N GLU A 219 -5.96 4.56 -13.43
CA GLU A 219 -7.32 4.35 -13.91
C GLU A 219 -7.41 4.46 -15.44
N GLN A 220 -6.69 5.40 -16.06
CA GLN A 220 -6.64 5.56 -17.51
C GLN A 220 -5.99 4.37 -18.22
N GLN A 221 -5.04 3.69 -17.57
CA GLN A 221 -4.30 2.56 -18.11
C GLN A 221 -4.64 1.22 -17.42
N LYS A 222 -5.83 1.10 -16.83
CA LYS A 222 -6.22 -0.06 -16.03
C LYS A 222 -6.17 -1.39 -16.79
N ASP A 223 -6.37 -1.38 -18.11
CA ASP A 223 -6.32 -2.59 -18.93
C ASP A 223 -4.89 -3.13 -19.10
N ARG A 224 -3.86 -2.34 -18.75
CA ARG A 224 -2.44 -2.74 -18.79
C ARG A 224 -1.93 -3.27 -17.46
N ILE A 225 -2.60 -2.97 -16.35
CA ILE A 225 -2.19 -3.45 -15.03
C ILE A 225 -2.93 -4.76 -14.70
N ASN A 226 -2.29 -5.61 -13.90
CA ASN A 226 -2.97 -6.77 -13.35
C ASN A 226 -4.00 -6.31 -12.30
N ASP A 227 -5.16 -6.94 -12.20
CA ASP A 227 -6.15 -6.66 -11.13
C ASP A 227 -5.52 -6.83 -9.73
N LYS A 228 -4.51 -7.70 -9.65
CA LYS A 228 -3.73 -8.01 -8.45
C LYS A 228 -2.52 -7.09 -8.22
N CYS A 229 -2.42 -6.01 -9.00
CA CYS A 229 -1.30 -5.06 -8.96
C CYS A 229 -1.17 -4.40 -7.58
N ILE A 230 0.07 -4.30 -7.13
CA ILE A 230 0.44 -3.60 -5.90
C ILE A 230 1.16 -2.32 -6.28
N VAL A 231 0.85 -1.22 -5.59
CA VAL A 231 1.58 0.04 -5.72
C VAL A 231 2.34 0.31 -4.44
N VAL A 232 3.63 0.59 -4.51
CA VAL A 232 4.48 0.92 -3.35
C VAL A 232 5.04 2.31 -3.54
N LEU A 233 4.69 3.20 -2.62
CA LEU A 233 5.08 4.60 -2.68
C LEU A 233 5.80 5.01 -1.41
N LEU A 234 6.84 5.83 -1.56
CA LEU A 234 7.41 6.58 -0.45
C LEU A 234 6.76 7.96 -0.42
N PHE A 235 6.19 8.32 0.73
CA PHE A 235 5.65 9.65 1.03
C PHE A 235 6.50 10.35 2.08
N ARG A 236 6.61 11.67 1.97
CA ARG A 236 6.82 12.53 3.15
C ARG A 236 5.47 12.82 3.79
N THR A 237 5.27 12.36 5.02
CA THR A 237 4.02 12.55 5.79
C THR A 237 4.13 13.60 6.88
N ASN A 238 5.35 14.02 7.21
CA ASN A 238 5.62 15.22 8.01
C ASN A 238 6.80 15.99 7.39
N PRO A 239 6.72 17.31 7.20
CA PRO A 239 5.47 18.08 7.16
C PRO A 239 4.51 17.51 6.10
N LYS A 240 3.25 17.92 6.14
CA LYS A 240 2.22 17.37 5.24
C LYS A 240 2.51 17.79 3.79
N SER A 241 2.78 16.82 2.91
CA SER A 241 2.92 17.07 1.47
C SER A 241 1.56 17.09 0.74
N PRO A 242 1.49 17.71 -0.46
CA PRO A 242 0.33 17.61 -1.35
C PRO A 242 -0.05 16.16 -1.67
N SER A 243 0.95 15.31 -1.94
CA SER A 243 0.77 13.86 -2.03
C SER A 243 0.47 13.25 -0.65
N SER A 244 -0.73 12.67 -0.50
CA SER A 244 -1.20 12.10 0.76
C SER A 244 -1.64 10.64 0.60
N PRO A 245 -1.29 9.74 1.53
CA PRO A 245 -1.80 8.37 1.53
C PRO A 245 -3.33 8.29 1.63
N ASN A 246 -3.98 9.27 2.28
CA ASN A 246 -5.43 9.25 2.48
C ASN A 246 -6.22 9.31 1.17
N SER A 247 -5.69 9.98 0.15
CA SER A 247 -6.39 10.10 -1.13
C SER A 247 -6.49 8.76 -1.87
N TRP A 248 -5.57 7.84 -1.61
CA TRP A 248 -5.63 6.46 -2.11
C TRP A 248 -6.77 5.69 -1.44
N THR A 249 -6.86 5.79 -0.12
CA THR A 249 -7.96 5.18 0.67
C THR A 249 -9.32 5.73 0.25
N GLU A 250 -9.44 7.04 0.04
CA GLU A 250 -10.66 7.67 -0.48
C GLU A 250 -11.05 7.17 -1.89
N ARG A 251 -10.09 6.69 -2.69
CA ARG A 251 -10.34 6.06 -4.00
C ARG A 251 -10.47 4.53 -3.93
N GLY A 252 -10.66 3.96 -2.74
CA GLY A 252 -10.92 2.54 -2.54
C GLY A 252 -9.68 1.66 -2.71
N TRP A 253 -8.51 2.16 -2.33
CA TRP A 253 -7.28 1.37 -2.23
C TRP A 253 -6.97 1.03 -0.78
N ALA A 254 -6.92 -0.28 -0.49
CA ALA A 254 -6.43 -0.77 0.79
C ALA A 254 -4.97 -0.39 0.94
N SER A 255 -4.51 -0.14 2.16
CA SER A 255 -3.15 0.35 2.40
C SER A 255 -2.50 -0.24 3.63
N ARG A 256 -1.16 -0.32 3.59
CA ARG A 256 -0.36 -0.72 4.75
C ARG A 256 0.99 -0.04 4.76
N LEU A 257 1.33 0.51 5.92
CA LEU A 257 2.67 1.02 6.23
C LEU A 257 3.65 -0.15 6.33
N ILE A 258 4.71 -0.12 5.54
CA ILE A 258 5.72 -1.18 5.45
C ILE A 258 7.01 -0.78 6.15
N ASN A 259 7.42 0.48 5.98
CA ASN A 259 8.60 1.03 6.62
C ASN A 259 8.40 2.53 6.87
N GLN A 260 9.09 3.06 7.88
CA GLN A 260 9.08 4.50 8.17
C GLN A 260 10.39 4.92 8.83
N MET A 261 10.75 6.19 8.67
CA MET A 261 11.85 6.80 9.41
C MET A 261 11.62 8.30 9.62
N TRP A 262 12.38 8.85 10.55
CA TRP A 262 12.53 10.30 10.70
C TRP A 262 13.89 10.73 10.16
N ILE A 263 13.92 11.77 9.34
CA ILE A 263 15.13 12.45 8.87
C ILE A 263 15.02 13.90 9.31
N GLY A 264 15.74 14.28 10.37
CA GLY A 264 15.54 15.59 11.00
C GLY A 264 14.09 15.74 11.51
N GLU A 265 13.38 16.73 11.00
CA GLU A 265 11.97 17.00 11.31
C GLU A 265 11.01 16.34 10.31
N GLU A 266 11.54 15.69 9.27
CA GLU A 266 10.73 15.03 8.26
C GLU A 266 10.42 13.59 8.64
N ARG A 267 9.20 13.16 8.35
CA ARG A 267 8.78 11.76 8.48
C ARG A 267 8.52 11.19 7.11
N LEU A 268 9.28 10.15 6.77
CA LEU A 268 9.10 9.39 5.53
C LEU A 268 8.41 8.07 5.84
N GLU A 269 7.47 7.69 4.98
CA GLU A 269 6.70 6.45 5.10
C GLU A 269 6.63 5.75 3.75
N VAL A 270 6.98 4.46 3.74
CA VAL A 270 6.78 3.58 2.60
C VAL A 270 5.49 2.80 2.81
N ILE A 271 4.53 3.03 1.94
CA ILE A 271 3.17 2.50 2.04
C ILE A 271 2.88 1.71 0.78
N MET A 272 2.34 0.50 0.95
CA MET A 272 1.81 -0.29 -0.15
C MET A 272 0.29 -0.14 -0.26
N PHE A 273 -0.21 -0.16 -1.50
CA PHE A 273 -1.61 -0.02 -1.85
C PHE A 273 -2.06 -1.14 -2.79
N TRP A 274 -3.30 -1.61 -2.62
CA TRP A 274 -3.90 -2.61 -3.50
C TRP A 274 -5.43 -2.52 -3.49
N ARG A 275 -6.09 -3.16 -4.46
CA ARG A 275 -7.55 -3.32 -4.46
C ARG A 275 -7.95 -4.44 -3.49
N PRO A 276 -8.93 -4.25 -2.58
CA PRO A 276 -9.39 -5.30 -1.66
C PRO A 276 -9.67 -6.63 -2.35
N GLY A 277 -9.22 -7.74 -1.75
CA GLY A 277 -9.30 -9.09 -2.34
C GLY A 277 -8.48 -9.24 -3.62
N ARG A 278 -7.40 -8.48 -3.74
CA ARG A 278 -6.55 -8.37 -4.94
C ARG A 278 -7.34 -8.14 -6.23
N GLY A 279 -8.37 -7.30 -6.16
CA GLY A 279 -9.21 -6.95 -7.31
C GLY A 279 -10.40 -7.87 -7.55
N ASP A 280 -10.50 -9.00 -6.84
CA ASP A 280 -11.70 -9.84 -6.89
C ASP A 280 -12.89 -9.03 -6.35
N LEU A 281 -14.08 -9.19 -6.94
CA LEU A 281 -15.27 -8.54 -6.44
C LEU A 281 -15.84 -9.30 -5.22
N PRO A 282 -16.41 -8.58 -4.23
CA PRO A 282 -17.11 -9.24 -3.13
C PRO A 282 -18.33 -9.99 -3.66
N ILE A 283 -18.64 -11.13 -3.04
CA ILE A 283 -19.84 -11.90 -3.35
C ILE A 283 -21.05 -11.17 -2.76
N PHE A 284 -21.97 -10.78 -3.62
CA PHE A 284 -23.23 -10.19 -3.21
C PHE A 284 -24.37 -11.18 -3.44
N VAL A 285 -25.22 -11.36 -2.41
CA VAL A 285 -26.44 -12.18 -2.51
C VAL A 285 -27.65 -11.40 -2.00
N ASP A 286 -28.76 -11.43 -2.74
CA ASP A 286 -29.96 -10.65 -2.37
C ASP A 286 -30.50 -11.04 -0.98
N GLU A 287 -30.59 -12.34 -0.72
CA GLU A 287 -31.01 -12.89 0.57
C GLU A 287 -30.27 -14.17 0.92
N CYS A 288 -30.09 -14.41 2.23
CA CYS A 288 -29.63 -15.70 2.74
C CYS A 288 -30.12 -15.97 4.17
N THR A 289 -29.95 -17.20 4.65
CA THR A 289 -30.21 -17.55 6.05
C THR A 289 -29.15 -16.94 6.97
N SER A 290 -27.88 -17.12 6.64
CA SER A 290 -26.73 -16.63 7.38
C SER A 290 -25.55 -16.43 6.43
N THR A 291 -24.94 -15.25 6.44
CA THR A 291 -23.71 -14.97 5.66
C THR A 291 -22.54 -15.85 6.10
N MET A 292 -22.49 -16.22 7.39
CA MET A 292 -21.47 -17.10 7.98
C MET A 292 -21.56 -18.56 7.48
N GLU A 293 -22.72 -18.98 6.96
CA GLU A 293 -22.92 -20.30 6.34
C GLU A 293 -22.81 -20.19 4.82
N LYS A 294 -23.43 -19.16 4.25
CA LYS A 294 -23.49 -18.94 2.80
C LYS A 294 -22.11 -18.80 2.17
N ILE A 295 -21.14 -18.21 2.88
CA ILE A 295 -19.79 -18.03 2.38
C ILE A 295 -19.04 -19.34 2.12
N ASP A 296 -19.45 -20.46 2.74
CA ASP A 296 -18.82 -21.76 2.55
C ASP A 296 -19.22 -22.44 1.23
N GLU A 297 -20.23 -21.92 0.53
CA GLU A 297 -20.59 -22.36 -0.82
C GLU A 297 -19.63 -21.83 -1.90
N PHE A 298 -18.75 -20.89 -1.55
CA PHE A 298 -17.84 -20.22 -2.48
C PHE A 298 -16.40 -20.69 -2.27
N ASP A 299 -15.60 -20.59 -3.36
CA ASP A 299 -14.26 -21.17 -3.44
C ASP A 299 -13.29 -20.66 -2.35
N GLU A 300 -12.26 -21.47 -2.09
CA GLU A 300 -11.33 -21.39 -0.97
C GLU A 300 -10.21 -20.34 -1.16
N GLY A 301 -10.57 -19.11 -1.53
CA GLY A 301 -9.67 -17.96 -1.49
C GLY A 301 -9.18 -17.67 -0.06
N MET A 302 -7.97 -17.10 0.07
CA MET A 302 -7.42 -16.72 1.38
C MET A 302 -8.12 -15.50 2.01
N PHE A 303 -8.89 -14.77 1.22
CA PHE A 303 -9.63 -13.59 1.64
C PHE A 303 -10.93 -13.45 0.82
N THR A 304 -11.94 -14.24 1.19
CA THR A 304 -13.26 -14.23 0.54
C THR A 304 -14.19 -13.30 1.30
N ARG A 305 -14.97 -12.46 0.59
CA ARG A 305 -15.88 -11.50 1.20
C ARG A 305 -17.29 -11.69 0.66
N LEU A 306 -18.28 -11.74 1.54
CA LEU A 306 -19.68 -11.91 1.19
C LEU A 306 -20.55 -10.93 1.97
N TYR A 307 -21.53 -10.31 1.32
CA TYR A 307 -22.56 -9.53 2.00
C TYR A 307 -23.94 -9.72 1.37
N THR A 308 -24.99 -9.35 2.10
CA THR A 308 -26.38 -9.53 1.67
C THR A 308 -27.28 -8.35 2.05
N PHE A 309 -28.35 -8.10 1.28
CA PHE A 309 -29.40 -7.14 1.65
C PHE A 309 -30.33 -7.66 2.75
N ASN A 310 -30.48 -8.98 2.87
CA ASN A 310 -31.47 -9.58 3.77
C ASN A 310 -30.99 -10.92 4.36
N GLN A 311 -30.76 -10.94 5.67
CA GLN A 311 -30.38 -12.13 6.42
C GLN A 311 -31.50 -12.56 7.37
N SER A 312 -32.05 -13.75 7.19
CA SER A 312 -33.25 -14.20 7.93
C SER A 312 -32.97 -14.92 9.25
N ASN A 313 -31.81 -15.56 9.41
CA ASN A 313 -31.48 -16.39 10.58
C ASN A 313 -30.03 -16.17 11.05
N GLY A 314 -29.66 -14.89 11.20
CA GLY A 314 -28.35 -14.52 11.72
C GLY A 314 -28.09 -15.06 13.13
N ARG A 315 -26.82 -15.38 13.39
CA ARG A 315 -26.33 -15.76 14.72
C ARG A 315 -25.43 -14.67 15.29
N GLY A 316 -25.54 -14.47 16.60
CA GLY A 316 -24.60 -13.72 17.41
C GLY A 316 -23.84 -14.66 18.34
N ARG A 317 -22.94 -14.07 19.14
CA ARG A 317 -22.12 -14.81 20.11
C ARG A 317 -22.96 -15.60 21.11
N LYS A 318 -22.42 -16.72 21.58
CA LYS A 318 -23.11 -17.67 22.50
C LYS A 318 -24.46 -18.13 21.91
N SER A 319 -24.51 -18.30 20.58
CA SER A 319 -25.68 -18.74 19.81
C SER A 319 -26.94 -17.87 19.99
N ARG A 320 -26.79 -16.60 20.37
CA ARG A 320 -27.91 -15.67 20.45
C ARG A 320 -28.45 -15.37 19.06
N LYS A 321 -29.77 -15.21 18.93
CA LYS A 321 -30.38 -14.84 17.66
C LYS A 321 -30.02 -13.39 17.28
N TRP A 322 -29.47 -13.20 16.09
CA TRP A 322 -29.29 -11.88 15.49
C TRP A 322 -30.48 -11.60 14.56
N GLN A 323 -31.17 -10.49 14.81
CA GLN A 323 -32.35 -10.09 14.02
C GLN A 323 -31.94 -8.96 13.09
N SER A 324 -31.87 -9.24 11.78
CA SER A 324 -31.69 -8.23 10.75
C SER A 324 -33.03 -7.80 10.16
N GLU A 325 -33.08 -6.56 9.68
CA GLU A 325 -34.11 -6.03 8.79
C GLU A 325 -33.51 -5.81 7.39
N ILE A 326 -34.38 -5.65 6.39
CA ILE A 326 -33.95 -5.39 5.02
C ILE A 326 -33.14 -4.09 4.98
N GLY A 327 -31.91 -4.19 4.45
CA GLY A 327 -30.98 -3.08 4.33
C GLY A 327 -30.02 -2.91 5.51
N ASP A 328 -30.16 -3.65 6.62
CA ASP A 328 -29.08 -3.79 7.60
C ASP A 328 -27.87 -4.44 6.95
N LEU A 329 -26.65 -4.03 7.29
CA LEU A 329 -25.47 -4.75 6.81
C LEU A 329 -25.37 -6.10 7.51
N ALA A 330 -25.34 -7.17 6.72
CA ALA A 330 -24.86 -8.48 7.15
C ALA A 330 -23.76 -8.91 6.17
N ALA A 331 -22.54 -9.02 6.67
CA ALA A 331 -21.37 -9.37 5.88
C ALA A 331 -20.49 -10.38 6.62
N THR A 332 -19.81 -11.23 5.86
CA THR A 332 -18.82 -12.18 6.37
C THR A 332 -17.54 -12.13 5.54
N TRP A 333 -16.40 -12.12 6.21
CA TRP A 333 -15.07 -12.32 5.64
C TRP A 333 -14.55 -13.69 6.05
N LYS A 334 -14.09 -14.49 5.09
CA LYS A 334 -13.40 -15.76 5.30
C LYS A 334 -11.91 -15.56 5.03
N ILE A 335 -11.11 -15.65 6.10
CA ILE A 335 -9.70 -15.28 6.14
C ILE A 335 -8.85 -16.53 6.41
N GLY A 336 -7.78 -16.75 5.66
CA GLY A 336 -6.87 -17.88 5.84
C GLY A 336 -6.25 -17.94 7.25
N MET A 337 -6.25 -19.10 7.88
CA MET A 337 -5.82 -19.27 9.27
C MET A 337 -4.29 -19.31 9.42
N ASN A 338 -3.56 -19.71 8.38
CA ASN A 338 -2.11 -19.47 8.28
C ASN A 338 -1.78 -17.99 8.54
N MET A 339 -2.71 -17.09 8.18
CA MET A 339 -2.56 -15.65 8.35
C MET A 339 -2.77 -15.23 9.82
N VAL A 340 -3.77 -15.75 10.54
CA VAL A 340 -4.16 -15.23 11.88
C VAL A 340 -3.79 -16.10 13.10
N ARG A 341 -3.23 -17.32 12.90
CA ARG A 341 -2.91 -18.30 13.97
C ARG A 341 -2.08 -17.77 15.15
N LYS A 342 -1.30 -16.69 14.94
CA LYS A 342 -0.41 -16.12 15.96
C LYS A 342 -1.11 -15.12 16.88
N ILE A 343 -2.37 -14.78 16.62
CA ILE A 343 -3.14 -13.81 17.40
C ILE A 343 -4.30 -14.52 18.09
N SER A 344 -4.55 -14.18 19.35
CA SER A 344 -5.73 -14.65 20.07
C SER A 344 -7.02 -14.21 19.37
N PRO A 345 -8.05 -15.07 19.25
CA PRO A 345 -9.36 -14.66 18.71
C PRO A 345 -9.99 -13.45 19.41
N GLY A 346 -9.73 -13.27 20.72
CA GLY A 346 -10.21 -12.11 21.48
C GLY A 346 -9.68 -10.79 20.91
N ILE A 347 -8.37 -10.67 20.69
CA ILE A 347 -7.76 -9.49 20.03
C ILE A 347 -8.29 -9.27 18.62
N ILE A 348 -8.50 -10.33 17.83
CA ILE A 348 -9.07 -10.16 16.47
C ILE A 348 -10.49 -9.59 16.58
N GLN A 349 -11.32 -10.14 17.47
CA GLN A 349 -12.69 -9.68 17.68
C GLN A 349 -12.76 -8.23 18.16
N THR A 350 -11.95 -7.85 19.16
CA THR A 350 -11.94 -6.49 19.68
C THR A 350 -11.35 -5.49 18.69
N SER A 351 -10.33 -5.87 17.93
CA SER A 351 -9.71 -4.99 16.95
C SER A 351 -10.61 -4.76 15.74
N ILE A 352 -11.33 -5.77 15.26
CA ILE A 352 -12.34 -5.61 14.22
C ILE A 352 -13.48 -4.74 14.74
N GLY A 353 -13.95 -4.98 15.97
CA GLY A 353 -14.93 -4.11 16.61
C GLY A 353 -14.45 -2.66 16.73
N ALA A 354 -13.17 -2.45 17.03
CA ALA A 354 -12.55 -1.14 17.10
C ALA A 354 -12.58 -0.42 15.75
N MET A 355 -12.12 -1.09 14.68
CA MET A 355 -12.17 -0.55 13.32
C MET A 355 -13.59 -0.20 12.90
N THR A 356 -14.54 -1.14 13.05
CA THR A 356 -15.94 -0.92 12.68
C THR A 356 -16.55 0.23 13.49
N SER A 357 -16.25 0.34 14.79
CA SER A 357 -16.74 1.46 15.61
C SER A 357 -16.19 2.80 15.14
N GLU A 358 -14.93 2.85 14.70
CA GLU A 358 -14.30 4.08 14.19
C GLU A 358 -14.92 4.52 12.85
N ILE A 359 -15.12 3.57 11.93
CA ILE A 359 -15.83 3.81 10.65
C ILE A 359 -17.24 4.37 10.91
N LEU A 360 -17.94 3.83 11.90
CA LEU A 360 -19.32 4.21 12.22
C LEU A 360 -19.42 5.47 13.09
N GLY A 361 -18.31 6.10 13.50
CA GLY A 361 -18.35 7.23 14.46
C GLY A 361 -18.98 6.85 15.80
N ALA A 362 -18.79 5.60 16.23
CA ALA A 362 -19.43 4.97 17.37
C ALA A 362 -18.39 4.48 18.41
N GLY A 363 -18.87 3.92 19.52
CA GLY A 363 -18.07 3.30 20.56
C GLY A 363 -17.97 1.79 20.41
N LEU A 364 -16.86 1.22 20.90
CA LEU A 364 -16.71 -0.22 21.10
C LEU A 364 -17.11 -0.59 22.53
N LYS A 365 -18.16 -1.40 22.68
CA LYS A 365 -18.49 -2.09 23.93
C LYS A 365 -17.81 -3.45 23.94
N TRP A 366 -16.87 -3.63 24.87
CA TRP A 366 -16.15 -4.90 24.99
C TRP A 366 -17.14 -6.07 25.19
N PRO A 367 -16.93 -7.19 24.48
CA PRO A 367 -15.75 -7.50 23.67
C PRO A 367 -15.96 -7.32 22.15
N ASN A 368 -17.16 -6.99 21.69
CA ASN A 368 -17.48 -7.12 20.25
C ASN A 368 -18.69 -6.30 19.78
N ASP A 369 -19.34 -5.53 20.65
CA ASP A 369 -20.57 -4.82 20.32
C ASP A 369 -20.22 -3.38 19.91
N ILE A 370 -20.81 -2.90 18.82
CA ILE A 370 -20.70 -1.49 18.45
C ILE A 370 -21.92 -0.76 18.97
N VAL A 371 -21.69 0.35 19.67
CA VAL A 371 -22.70 1.10 20.40
C VAL A 371 -22.56 2.59 20.14
N THR A 372 -23.67 3.32 20.11
CA THR A 372 -23.63 4.77 20.20
C THR A 372 -23.12 5.19 21.58
N PHE A 373 -22.67 6.44 21.69
CA PHE A 373 -22.10 6.97 22.94
C PHE A 373 -23.12 7.17 24.08
N ASP A 374 -24.41 6.95 23.81
CA ASP A 374 -25.51 6.88 24.77
C ASP A 374 -25.86 5.42 25.16
N GLY A 375 -25.09 4.43 24.68
CA GLY A 375 -25.22 3.02 25.05
C GLY A 375 -26.16 2.18 24.17
N ARG A 376 -26.86 2.76 23.19
CA ARG A 376 -27.72 1.99 22.28
C ARG A 376 -26.88 1.11 21.33
N LYS A 377 -27.27 -0.15 21.17
CA LYS A 377 -26.54 -1.08 20.29
C LYS A 377 -26.80 -0.77 18.82
N MET A 378 -25.74 -0.69 18.04
CA MET A 378 -25.78 -0.44 16.59
C MET A 378 -25.36 -1.68 15.78
N GLY A 379 -24.42 -2.46 16.29
CA GLY A 379 -23.86 -3.59 15.56
C GLY A 379 -23.14 -4.57 16.45
N GLY A 380 -22.57 -5.61 15.83
CA GLY A 380 -21.70 -6.54 16.51
C GLY A 380 -20.83 -7.34 15.56
N VAL A 381 -19.70 -7.79 16.09
CA VAL A 381 -18.75 -8.69 15.42
C VAL A 381 -18.91 -10.10 15.99
N LEU A 382 -18.87 -11.11 15.12
CA LEU A 382 -18.83 -12.52 15.47
C LEU A 382 -17.64 -13.16 14.75
N ILE A 383 -16.85 -13.95 15.49
CA ILE A 383 -15.78 -14.75 14.89
C ILE A 383 -16.05 -16.22 15.15
N GLU A 384 -15.96 -17.03 14.09
CA GLU A 384 -16.00 -18.48 14.13
C GLU A 384 -14.76 -19.06 13.42
N SER A 385 -14.34 -20.24 13.81
CA SER A 385 -13.20 -20.96 13.20
C SER A 385 -13.66 -22.37 12.93
N ASP A 386 -13.77 -22.75 11.66
CA ASP A 386 -14.38 -24.03 11.28
C ASP A 386 -13.38 -25.17 11.40
N ASP A 387 -12.27 -25.15 10.66
CA ASP A 387 -11.53 -26.41 10.42
C ASP A 387 -10.02 -26.22 10.28
N SER A 388 -9.41 -25.46 11.20
CA SER A 388 -7.99 -25.09 11.19
C SER A 388 -7.50 -24.27 9.99
N LYS A 389 -8.26 -24.21 8.87
CA LYS A 389 -7.85 -23.56 7.61
C LYS A 389 -8.33 -22.12 7.48
N PHE A 390 -9.51 -21.78 7.99
CA PHE A 390 -10.07 -20.42 7.87
C PHE A 390 -10.72 -19.93 9.16
N MET A 391 -10.66 -18.61 9.34
CA MET A 391 -11.44 -17.84 10.29
C MET A 391 -12.56 -17.11 9.55
N LYS A 392 -13.79 -17.21 10.03
CA LYS A 392 -14.94 -16.44 9.53
C LYS A 392 -15.21 -15.28 10.48
N VAL A 393 -15.29 -14.07 9.94
CA VAL A 393 -15.63 -12.84 10.66
C VAL A 393 -16.95 -12.32 10.11
N GLY A 394 -18.00 -12.43 10.90
CA GLY A 394 -19.32 -11.85 10.62
C GLY A 394 -19.46 -10.47 11.25
N ILE A 395 -19.92 -9.50 10.47
CA ILE A 395 -20.25 -8.15 10.94
C ILE A 395 -21.71 -7.86 10.61
N GLY A 396 -22.50 -7.58 11.65
CA GLY A 396 -23.89 -7.17 11.56
C GLY A 396 -24.08 -5.74 12.05
N ILE A 397 -24.67 -4.87 11.24
CA ILE A 397 -24.90 -3.45 11.59
C ILE A 397 -26.31 -3.04 11.19
N ASN A 398 -27.05 -2.49 12.15
CA ASN A 398 -28.38 -1.94 11.91
C ASN A 398 -28.30 -0.71 11.01
N ARG A 399 -29.20 -0.60 10.03
CA ARG A 399 -29.35 0.58 9.18
C ARG A 399 -30.08 1.71 9.90
N THR A 400 -31.25 1.39 10.42
CA THR A 400 -32.12 2.32 11.16
C THR A 400 -32.24 1.92 12.61
N SER A 401 -32.57 2.89 13.44
CA SER A 401 -32.89 2.67 14.85
C SER A 401 -34.18 1.91 15.01
N LYS A 402 -34.22 1.04 16.03
CA LYS A 402 -35.36 0.16 16.31
C LYS A 402 -35.65 0.19 17.79
N ALA A 403 -36.93 0.30 18.13
CA ALA A 403 -37.43 0.16 19.49
C ALA A 403 -38.16 -1.19 19.60
N LYS A 404 -37.64 -2.13 20.40
CA LYS A 404 -38.28 -3.43 20.60
C LYS A 404 -38.25 -3.84 22.07
N ASN A 405 -39.41 -4.13 22.63
CA ASN A 405 -39.58 -4.57 24.02
C ASN A 405 -38.91 -3.63 25.06
N GLY A 406 -38.92 -2.31 24.81
CA GLY A 406 -38.32 -1.32 25.70
C GLY A 406 -36.80 -1.20 25.65
N LEU A 407 -36.14 -1.91 24.72
CA LEU A 407 -34.72 -1.72 24.40
C LEU A 407 -34.59 -0.99 23.07
N ASP A 408 -33.95 0.16 23.11
CA ASP A 408 -33.65 0.95 21.92
C ASP A 408 -32.29 0.54 21.33
N SER A 409 -32.29 0.31 20.03
CA SER A 409 -31.10 0.10 19.22
C SER A 409 -30.94 1.25 18.24
N SER A 410 -29.69 1.60 17.94
CA SER A 410 -29.36 2.64 16.96
C SER A 410 -29.04 1.98 15.61
N GLY A 411 -29.06 2.77 14.54
CA GLY A 411 -28.59 2.39 13.22
C GLY A 411 -27.53 3.36 12.69
N TYR A 412 -26.70 2.90 11.76
CA TYR A 412 -25.57 3.69 11.25
C TYR A 412 -25.99 5.01 10.58
N LEU A 413 -27.23 5.12 10.10
CA LEU A 413 -27.75 6.37 9.52
C LEU A 413 -27.78 7.53 10.54
N GLU A 414 -27.84 7.24 11.84
CA GLU A 414 -27.78 8.26 12.89
C GLU A 414 -26.37 8.88 13.04
N THR A 415 -25.31 8.16 12.65
CA THR A 415 -23.93 8.58 12.89
C THR A 415 -23.21 9.02 11.63
N ILE A 416 -23.24 8.21 10.58
CA ILE A 416 -22.49 8.48 9.33
C ILE A 416 -23.38 9.02 8.19
N GLY A 417 -24.65 9.32 8.49
CA GLY A 417 -25.59 9.94 7.58
C GLY A 417 -26.15 8.99 6.50
N ASN A 418 -26.70 9.58 5.44
CA ASN A 418 -27.42 8.85 4.39
C ASN A 418 -26.49 8.10 3.43
N ARG A 419 -25.94 6.97 3.88
CA ARG A 419 -25.09 6.07 3.09
C ARG A 419 -25.80 4.79 2.70
N GLY A 420 -25.51 4.30 1.50
CA GLY A 420 -25.94 2.98 1.04
C GLY A 420 -25.30 1.85 1.87
N GLN A 421 -25.97 0.70 1.92
CA GLN A 421 -25.41 -0.50 2.56
C GLN A 421 -24.10 -0.96 1.88
N HIS A 422 -24.04 -0.86 0.55
CA HIS A 422 -22.83 -1.19 -0.22
C HIS A 422 -21.68 -0.24 0.10
N GLU A 423 -21.92 1.07 0.23
CA GLU A 423 -20.88 2.03 0.66
C GLU A 423 -20.33 1.68 2.04
N LEU A 424 -21.20 1.32 2.98
CA LEU A 424 -20.76 0.89 4.31
C LEU A 424 -19.95 -0.41 4.24
N PHE A 425 -20.37 -1.36 3.40
CA PHE A 425 -19.60 -2.57 3.16
C PHE A 425 -18.21 -2.23 2.62
N ASP A 426 -18.12 -1.38 1.58
CA ASP A 426 -16.85 -0.99 0.95
C ASP A 426 -15.90 -0.32 1.96
N MET A 427 -16.42 0.56 2.82
CA MET A 427 -15.62 1.19 3.89
C MET A 427 -15.04 0.15 4.86
N ILE A 428 -15.84 -0.85 5.25
CA ILE A 428 -15.40 -1.91 6.17
C ILE A 428 -14.45 -2.87 5.45
N ASP A 429 -14.75 -3.25 4.21
CA ASP A 429 -13.94 -4.14 3.39
C ASP A 429 -12.54 -3.56 3.14
N LEU A 430 -12.46 -2.24 2.92
CA LEU A 430 -11.21 -1.52 2.77
C LEU A 430 -10.31 -1.61 4.00
N GLU A 431 -10.87 -1.42 5.20
CA GLU A 431 -10.12 -1.55 6.46
C GLU A 431 -9.77 -3.02 6.75
N MET A 432 -10.71 -3.94 6.50
CA MET A 432 -10.47 -5.38 6.63
C MET A 432 -9.32 -5.84 5.74
N ALA A 433 -9.30 -5.44 4.46
CA ALA A 433 -8.21 -5.72 3.54
C ALA A 433 -6.90 -5.14 4.06
N SER A 434 -6.88 -3.83 4.36
CA SER A 434 -5.69 -3.11 4.84
C SER A 434 -5.00 -3.80 6.03
N LYS A 435 -5.78 -4.38 6.96
CA LYS A 435 -5.23 -5.01 8.17
C LYS A 435 -5.03 -6.52 8.05
N PHE A 436 -5.91 -7.24 7.36
CA PHE A 436 -5.97 -8.70 7.40
C PHE A 436 -5.66 -9.41 6.08
N GLU A 437 -5.58 -8.71 4.95
CA GLU A 437 -5.21 -9.32 3.67
C GLU A 437 -3.68 -9.46 3.54
N GLU A 438 -3.16 -10.65 3.22
CA GLU A 438 -1.72 -10.90 3.12
C GLU A 438 -1.21 -10.59 1.71
N ILE A 439 -0.10 -9.85 1.61
CA ILE A 439 0.49 -9.42 0.35
C ILE A 439 1.97 -9.82 0.33
N GLY A 440 2.31 -10.77 -0.54
CA GLY A 440 3.68 -11.28 -0.65
C GLY A 440 4.15 -11.93 0.65
N LYS A 441 5.33 -11.54 1.11
CA LYS A 441 5.89 -11.90 2.42
C LYS A 441 5.41 -10.97 3.55
N ASN A 442 4.75 -9.86 3.21
CA ASN A 442 4.20 -8.96 4.19
C ASN A 442 2.85 -9.51 4.70
N GLY A 443 2.92 -10.12 5.87
CA GLY A 443 1.77 -10.66 6.60
C GLY A 443 0.80 -9.59 7.09
N PHE A 444 -0.13 -10.02 7.93
CA PHE A 444 -1.13 -9.17 8.59
C PHE A 444 -0.49 -8.12 9.53
N ILE A 445 -1.29 -7.12 9.93
CA ILE A 445 -0.90 -6.10 10.92
C ILE A 445 -0.38 -6.71 12.23
N SER A 446 0.70 -6.17 12.81
CA SER A 446 1.30 -6.76 14.01
C SER A 446 0.31 -6.95 15.18
N HIS A 447 0.54 -7.99 15.98
CA HIS A 447 -0.26 -8.25 17.19
C HIS A 447 -0.34 -7.03 18.12
N GLN A 448 0.79 -6.35 18.35
CA GLN A 448 0.87 -5.17 19.19
C GLN A 448 0.05 -4.00 18.63
N SER A 449 0.03 -3.84 17.30
CA SER A 449 -0.80 -2.84 16.64
C SER A 449 -2.30 -3.13 16.82
N LEU A 450 -2.74 -4.40 16.78
CA LEU A 450 -4.13 -4.79 17.06
C LEU A 450 -4.54 -4.56 18.52
N VAL A 451 -3.64 -4.84 19.47
CA VAL A 451 -3.84 -4.54 20.89
C VAL A 451 -4.02 -3.02 21.08
N SER A 452 -3.11 -2.22 20.51
CA SER A 452 -3.16 -0.76 20.56
C SER A 452 -4.45 -0.21 19.96
N LEU A 453 -4.88 -0.73 18.81
CA LEU A 453 -6.13 -0.35 18.15
C LEU A 453 -7.35 -0.66 19.04
N SER A 454 -7.40 -1.86 19.61
CA SER A 454 -8.48 -2.29 20.51
C SER A 454 -8.55 -1.39 21.75
N TRP A 455 -7.39 -1.16 22.39
CA TRP A 455 -7.31 -0.35 23.60
C TRP A 455 -7.67 1.12 23.34
N LYS A 456 -7.22 1.69 22.22
CA LYS A 456 -7.58 3.06 21.82
C LYS A 456 -9.09 3.22 21.66
N ALA A 457 -9.76 2.29 20.98
CA ALA A 457 -11.21 2.35 20.79
C ALA A 457 -11.98 2.18 22.10
N LEU A 458 -11.58 1.22 22.95
CA LEU A 458 -12.18 1.05 24.27
C LEU A 458 -11.99 2.28 25.15
N SER A 459 -10.80 2.86 25.16
CA SER A 459 -10.49 4.05 25.95
C SER A 459 -11.41 5.23 25.63
N ARG A 460 -11.87 5.39 24.38
CA ARG A 460 -12.85 6.43 23.98
C ARG A 460 -14.18 6.28 24.73
N VAL A 461 -14.64 5.04 24.93
CA VAL A 461 -15.86 4.74 25.68
C VAL A 461 -15.59 4.87 27.18
N LEU A 462 -14.51 4.26 27.69
CA LEU A 462 -14.15 4.28 29.10
C LEU A 462 -13.95 5.69 29.66
N SER A 463 -13.40 6.61 28.86
CA SER A 463 -13.19 8.01 29.25
C SER A 463 -14.50 8.79 29.51
N ARG A 464 -15.66 8.19 29.21
CA ARG A 464 -16.99 8.78 29.48
C ARG A 464 -17.56 8.37 30.84
N GLY A 465 -16.81 7.62 31.66
CA GLY A 465 -17.24 7.16 32.98
C GLY A 465 -17.89 5.77 32.99
N VAL A 466 -17.70 5.01 31.91
CA VAL A 466 -18.19 3.64 31.76
C VAL A 466 -17.50 2.72 32.76
N LYS A 467 -18.28 1.87 33.44
CA LYS A 467 -17.78 0.95 34.46
C LYS A 467 -18.16 -0.49 34.14
N LEU A 468 -17.40 -1.42 34.69
CA LEU A 468 -17.75 -2.82 34.73
C LEU A 468 -18.38 -3.12 36.10
N THR A 469 -19.48 -3.84 36.15
CA THR A 469 -20.12 -4.22 37.44
C THR A 469 -20.56 -5.68 37.43
N ASP A 470 -20.57 -6.32 38.61
CA ASP A 470 -21.22 -7.61 38.86
C ASP A 470 -22.61 -7.47 39.50
N SER A 471 -23.20 -6.27 39.44
CA SER A 471 -24.42 -5.80 40.14
C SER A 471 -24.25 -5.44 41.61
N ILE A 472 -23.15 -5.84 42.26
CA ILE A 472 -22.86 -5.54 43.66
C ILE A 472 -21.70 -4.54 43.76
N ASN A 473 -20.66 -4.75 42.97
CA ASN A 473 -19.42 -4.00 42.99
C ASN A 473 -19.19 -3.29 41.65
N ASP A 474 -18.57 -2.12 41.71
CA ASP A 474 -18.03 -1.43 40.54
C ASP A 474 -16.54 -1.75 40.41
N PHE A 475 -16.12 -2.08 39.19
CA PHE A 475 -14.73 -2.35 38.86
C PHE A 475 -14.22 -1.32 37.87
N ARG A 476 -13.02 -0.81 38.14
CA ARG A 476 -12.33 0.11 37.24
C ARG A 476 -11.56 -0.70 36.21
N ILE A 477 -11.81 -0.45 34.93
CA ILE A 477 -11.01 -1.02 33.83
C ILE A 477 -9.72 -0.20 33.72
N ILE A 478 -8.58 -0.88 33.83
CA ILE A 478 -7.24 -0.27 33.83
C ILE A 478 -6.40 -0.65 32.61
N GLY A 479 -6.79 -1.69 31.86
CA GLY A 479 -6.02 -2.16 30.72
C GLY A 479 -6.72 -3.24 29.90
N MET A 480 -6.03 -3.69 28.87
CA MET A 480 -6.35 -4.86 28.07
C MET A 480 -5.06 -5.62 27.82
N ASN A 481 -5.08 -6.93 28.04
CA ASN A 481 -3.92 -7.77 27.84
C ASN A 481 -3.79 -8.27 26.39
N ASN A 482 -2.72 -9.02 26.11
CA ASN A 482 -2.42 -9.59 24.79
C ASN A 482 -3.41 -10.68 24.31
N ASN A 483 -4.40 -11.06 25.11
CA ASN A 483 -5.46 -12.00 24.71
C ASN A 483 -6.78 -11.29 24.39
N GLY A 484 -6.86 -9.98 24.58
CA GLY A 484 -8.09 -9.20 24.43
C GLY A 484 -9.00 -9.28 25.66
N GLU A 485 -8.46 -9.73 26.80
CA GLU A 485 -9.13 -9.77 28.09
C GLU A 485 -8.96 -8.41 28.79
N LEU A 486 -9.95 -7.99 29.59
CA LEU A 486 -9.88 -6.72 30.31
C LEU A 486 -9.12 -6.89 31.62
N GLU A 487 -8.22 -5.95 31.91
CA GLU A 487 -7.55 -5.84 33.20
C GLU A 487 -8.34 -4.84 34.05
N ILE A 488 -8.73 -5.26 35.25
CA ILE A 488 -9.54 -4.47 36.17
C ILE A 488 -8.84 -4.30 37.52
N HIS A 489 -9.15 -3.20 38.19
CA HIS A 489 -8.82 -2.96 39.58
C HIS A 489 -10.09 -2.94 40.42
N ASP A 490 -10.13 -3.82 41.41
CA ASP A 490 -11.14 -3.85 42.48
C ASP A 490 -10.65 -2.90 43.58
N GLU A 491 -11.31 -1.74 43.71
CA GLU A 491 -10.92 -0.70 44.68
C GLU A 491 -11.15 -1.14 46.13
N GLU A 492 -12.18 -1.97 46.40
CA GLU A 492 -12.53 -2.40 47.76
C GLU A 492 -11.52 -3.41 48.31
N ASN A 493 -11.11 -4.36 47.48
CA ASN A 493 -10.17 -5.42 47.88
C ASN A 493 -8.70 -5.08 47.54
N ASN A 494 -8.48 -3.99 46.80
CA ASN A 494 -7.18 -3.58 46.26
C ASN A 494 -6.47 -4.70 45.46
N ILE A 495 -7.22 -5.41 44.61
CA ILE A 495 -6.73 -6.54 43.81
C ILE A 495 -6.90 -6.23 42.32
N GLN A 496 -5.90 -6.58 41.53
CA GLN A 496 -6.01 -6.60 40.06
C GLN A 496 -6.50 -7.97 39.59
N ARG A 497 -7.44 -7.97 38.64
CA ARG A 497 -8.01 -9.19 38.05
C ARG A 497 -8.06 -9.06 36.53
N VAL A 498 -8.05 -10.20 35.86
CA VAL A 498 -8.27 -10.31 34.41
C VAL A 498 -9.67 -10.88 34.19
N ILE A 499 -10.47 -10.19 33.39
CA ILE A 499 -11.84 -10.59 33.05
C ILE A 499 -11.87 -11.16 31.64
N ARG A 500 -12.42 -12.37 31.53
CA ARG A 500 -12.59 -13.08 30.27
C ARG A 500 -13.99 -12.90 29.75
N ASP A 501 -14.12 -12.95 28.44
CA ASP A 501 -15.40 -12.82 27.74
C ASP A 501 -16.43 -13.95 28.10
N VAL A 502 -15.91 -15.07 28.61
CA VAL A 502 -16.74 -16.17 29.12
C VAL A 502 -17.35 -15.89 30.50
N ASP A 503 -16.89 -14.85 31.20
CA ASP A 503 -17.36 -14.50 32.55
C ASP A 503 -18.73 -13.80 32.46
N ASN A 504 -19.80 -14.57 32.64
CA ASN A 504 -21.19 -14.11 32.47
C ASN A 504 -21.71 -13.23 33.61
N SER A 505 -20.96 -13.07 34.69
CA SER A 505 -21.38 -12.32 35.88
C SER A 505 -21.13 -10.82 35.77
N LEU A 506 -20.43 -10.35 34.74
CA LEU A 506 -19.98 -8.95 34.63
C LEU A 506 -20.61 -8.24 33.43
N ILE A 507 -21.08 -7.01 33.64
CA ILE A 507 -21.76 -6.19 32.64
C ILE A 507 -21.06 -4.83 32.55
N LEU A 508 -20.75 -4.41 31.32
CA LEU A 508 -20.39 -3.02 31.03
C LEU A 508 -21.64 -2.14 31.04
N ILE A 509 -21.66 -1.15 31.94
CA ILE A 509 -22.68 -0.10 32.00
C ILE A 509 -22.08 1.15 31.36
N ILE A 510 -22.65 1.52 30.21
CA ILE A 510 -22.26 2.68 29.41
C ILE A 510 -23.15 3.86 29.78
#